data_AF-A0A6P2RJQ5-F1
#
_entry.id   AF-A0A6P2RJQ5-F1
#
_cell.length_a   1.000
_cell.length_b   1.000
_cell.length_c   1.000
_cell.angle_alpha   90.00
_cell.angle_beta   90.00
_cell.angle_gamma   90.00
#
_symmetry.space_group_name_H-M   'P 1'
#
loop_
_entity.id
_entity.type
_entity.pdbx_description
1 polymer ?
#
loop_
_entity_poly.entity_id
_entity_poly.type
_entity_poly.pdbx_seq_one_letter_code
_entity_poly.pdbx_strand_id
1 'polypeptide(L)'
;MLDAQARPFRGAAIGAIAGALLGLLAGPLGVVTGFAAGAGAGVLADAAGSALLDGRFVESVAATLAPGSAAVILEAKEATPFSVDNVVTGFGGKVMRHALG
;
A
#
# COMPACT_ATOMS: atom_id res chain seq x y z
N MET A 1 17.61 -22.51 6.02
CA MET A 1 18.23 -21.34 6.67
C MET A 1 18.67 -20.36 5.58
N LEU A 2 17.73 -19.62 4.99
CA LEU A 2 17.93 -18.38 4.22
C LEU A 2 16.57 -17.74 3.87
N ASP A 3 15.61 -17.74 4.81
CA ASP A 3 14.25 -17.20 4.55
C ASP A 3 13.88 -16.02 5.46
N ALA A 4 14.80 -15.63 6.35
CA ALA A 4 14.59 -14.56 7.34
C ALA A 4 15.07 -13.17 6.87
N GLN A 5 15.81 -13.08 5.76
CA GLN A 5 16.48 -11.83 5.36
C GLN A 5 15.68 -10.97 4.35
N ALA A 6 14.68 -11.55 3.66
CA ALA A 6 13.93 -10.83 2.61
C ALA A 6 12.75 -9.97 3.14
N ARG A 7 12.54 -9.91 4.47
CA ARG A 7 11.32 -9.33 5.07
C ARG A 7 11.41 -8.00 5.85
N PRO A 8 12.57 -7.35 6.09
CA PRO A 8 12.60 -6.08 6.85
C PRO A 8 12.45 -4.80 6.01
N PHE A 9 12.25 -4.88 4.69
CA PHE A 9 12.22 -3.72 3.80
C PHE A 9 10.87 -3.46 3.11
N ARG A 10 9.80 -4.17 3.48
CA ARG A 10 8.48 -4.03 2.84
C ARG A 10 7.82 -2.69 3.15
N GLY A 11 7.82 -2.26 4.42
CA GLY A 11 7.38 -0.93 4.81
C GLY A 11 8.20 0.16 4.15
N ALA A 12 9.51 -0.04 3.98
CA ALA A 12 10.37 0.87 3.23
C ALA A 12 9.89 1.08 1.79
N ALA A 13 9.61 0.00 1.07
CA ALA A 13 9.15 0.08 -0.32
C ALA A 13 7.78 0.77 -0.43
N ILE A 14 6.82 0.39 0.42
CA ILE A 14 5.48 0.99 0.44
C ILE A 14 5.57 2.48 0.77
N GLY A 15 6.32 2.81 1.83
CA GLY A 15 6.54 4.18 2.26
C GLY A 15 7.23 5.01 1.18
N ALA A 16 8.24 4.46 0.49
CA ALA A 16 8.95 5.15 -0.58
C ALA A 16 8.04 5.48 -1.77
N ILE A 17 7.20 4.53 -2.19
CA ILE A 17 6.23 4.74 -3.27
C ILE A 17 5.22 5.82 -2.87
N ALA A 18 4.63 5.70 -1.68
CA ALA A 18 3.66 6.67 -1.18
C ALA A 18 4.27 8.07 -1.06
N GLY A 19 5.47 8.17 -0.49
CA GLY A 19 6.19 9.42 -0.34
C GLY A 19 6.59 10.03 -1.70
N ALA A 20 7.03 9.22 -2.67
CA ALA A 20 7.35 9.69 -4.02
C ALA A 20 6.12 10.27 -4.74
N LEU A 21 4.96 9.61 -4.60
CA LEU A 21 3.70 10.08 -5.17
C LEU A 21 3.25 11.41 -4.55
N LEU A 22 3.35 11.56 -3.23
CA LEU A 22 3.09 12.83 -2.56
C LEU A 22 4.11 13.91 -2.97
N GLY A 23 5.37 13.51 -3.08
CA GLY A 23 6.46 14.37 -3.53
C GLY A 23 6.31 14.87 -4.97
N LEU A 24 5.64 14.09 -5.83
CA LEU A 24 5.37 14.47 -7.22
C LEU A 24 4.57 15.78 -7.33
N LEU A 25 3.70 16.07 -6.36
CA LEU A 25 2.95 17.34 -6.31
C LEU A 25 3.88 18.56 -6.13
N ALA A 26 5.09 18.35 -5.60
CA ALA A 26 6.12 19.38 -5.44
C ALA A 26 7.21 19.34 -6.55
N GLY A 27 7.01 18.55 -7.60
CA GLY A 27 7.93 18.43 -8.74
C GLY A 27 9.06 17.41 -8.53
N PRO A 28 10.06 17.36 -9.43
CA PRO A 28 11.05 16.27 -9.47
C PRO A 28 11.89 16.12 -8.19
N LEU A 29 12.28 17.24 -7.57
CA LEU A 29 12.99 17.21 -6.29
C LEU A 29 12.09 16.73 -5.15
N GLY A 30 10.80 17.06 -5.23
CA GLY A 30 9.78 16.55 -4.32
C GLY A 30 9.66 15.03 -4.41
N VAL A 31 9.66 14.44 -5.60
CA VAL A 31 9.64 12.97 -5.80
C VAL A 31 10.80 12.30 -5.07
N VAL A 32 12.04 12.78 -5.27
CA VAL A 32 13.23 12.17 -4.65
C VAL A 32 13.20 12.31 -3.14
N THR A 33 12.85 13.51 -2.65
CA THR A 33 12.79 13.78 -1.21
C THR A 33 11.66 12.99 -0.55
N GLY A 34 10.50 12.93 -1.19
CA GLY A 34 9.35 12.17 -0.75
C GLY A 34 9.62 10.66 -0.75
N PHE A 35 10.29 10.14 -1.78
CA PHE A 35 10.74 8.75 -1.83
C PHE A 35 11.62 8.40 -0.62
N ALA A 36 12.66 9.20 -0.38
CA ALA A 36 13.60 8.95 0.71
C ALA A 36 12.93 9.06 2.09
N ALA A 37 12.15 10.12 2.31
CA ALA A 37 11.43 10.33 3.56
C ALA A 37 10.39 9.23 3.82
N GLY A 38 9.64 8.87 2.78
CA GLY A 38 8.67 7.78 2.84
C GLY A 38 9.31 6.43 3.11
N ALA A 39 10.45 6.13 2.47
CA ALA A 39 11.21 4.90 2.74
C ALA A 39 11.64 4.82 4.21
N GLY A 40 12.20 5.91 4.74
CA GLY A 40 12.63 5.98 6.14
C GLY A 40 11.46 5.81 7.11
N ALA A 41 10.36 6.52 6.88
CA ALA A 41 9.15 6.41 7.69
C ALA A 41 8.55 4.99 7.65
N GLY A 42 8.57 4.34 6.48
CA GLY A 42 8.07 2.99 6.30
C GLY A 42 8.88 1.93 7.05
N VAL A 43 10.21 2.06 7.11
CA VAL A 43 11.06 1.19 7.95
C VAL A 43 10.72 1.37 9.43
N LEU A 44 10.53 2.61 9.87
CA LEU A 44 10.22 2.92 11.26
C LEU A 44 8.84 2.39 11.68
N ALA A 45 7.84 2.49 10.80
CA ALA A 45 6.49 1.96 11.04
C ALA A 45 6.48 0.42 11.15
N ASP A 46 7.20 -0.27 10.27
CA ASP A 46 7.37 -1.73 10.34
C ASP A 46 8.07 -2.15 11.65
N ALA A 47 9.17 -1.47 12.01
CA ALA A 47 9.93 -1.77 13.22
C ALA A 47 9.11 -1.53 14.50
N ALA A 48 8.19 -0.56 14.48
CA ALA A 48 7.30 -0.26 15.59
C ALA A 48 6.11 -1.24 15.71
N GLY A 49 5.94 -2.18 14.76
CA GLY A 49 4.77 -3.05 14.69
C GLY A 49 3.49 -2.33 14.27
N SER A 50 3.61 -1.08 13.80
CA SER A 50 2.51 -0.21 13.38
C SER A 50 2.38 -0.16 11.85
N ALA A 51 2.79 -1.22 11.17
CA ALA A 51 2.62 -1.35 9.73
C ALA A 51 1.13 -1.34 9.41
N LEU A 52 0.67 -0.27 8.75
CA LEU A 52 -0.76 -0.06 8.46
C LEU A 52 -1.32 -1.07 7.44
N LEU A 53 -0.46 -1.82 6.72
CA LEU A 53 -0.87 -2.71 5.62
C LEU A 53 0.01 -3.98 5.58
N ASP A 54 -0.59 -5.18 5.45
CA ASP A 54 0.16 -6.42 5.18
C ASP A 54 0.83 -6.31 3.80
N GLY A 55 2.17 -6.31 3.77
CA GLY A 55 2.92 -6.23 2.52
C GLY A 55 2.63 -7.35 1.52
N ARG A 56 2.22 -8.54 1.97
CA ARG A 56 1.76 -9.61 1.05
C ARG A 56 0.44 -9.25 0.38
N PHE A 57 -0.45 -8.58 1.10
CA PHE A 57 -1.70 -8.08 0.54
C PHE A 57 -1.42 -7.00 -0.51
N VAL A 58 -0.55 -6.02 -0.19
CA VAL A 58 -0.14 -4.98 -1.14
C VAL A 58 0.49 -5.59 -2.40
N GLU A 59 1.37 -6.57 -2.26
CA GLU A 59 2.01 -7.26 -3.40
C GLU A 59 0.98 -8.03 -4.24
N SER A 60 0.00 -8.67 -3.61
CA SER A 60 -1.09 -9.34 -4.32
C SER A 60 -1.99 -8.37 -5.10
N VAL A 61 -2.24 -7.18 -4.55
CA VAL A 61 -2.98 -6.12 -5.25
C VAL A 61 -2.14 -5.64 -6.44
N ALA A 62 -0.87 -5.29 -6.21
CA ALA A 62 0.06 -4.82 -7.25
C ALA A 62 0.13 -5.78 -8.45
N ALA A 63 0.17 -7.09 -8.20
CA ALA A 63 0.21 -8.12 -9.24
C ALA A 63 -1.06 -8.19 -10.11
N THR A 64 -2.18 -7.61 -9.67
CA THR A 64 -3.46 -7.62 -10.39
C THR A 64 -3.79 -6.31 -11.11
N LEU A 65 -2.98 -5.25 -10.93
CA LEU A 65 -3.21 -3.98 -11.61
C LEU A 65 -2.90 -4.10 -13.11
N ALA A 66 -3.86 -3.72 -13.94
CA ALA A 66 -3.66 -3.55 -15.38
C ALA A 66 -3.18 -2.12 -15.69
N PRO A 67 -2.45 -1.89 -16.81
CA PRO A 67 -2.15 -0.55 -17.28
C PRO A 67 -3.42 0.31 -17.39
N GLY A 68 -3.36 1.57 -16.93
CA GLY A 68 -4.50 2.48 -16.92
C GLY A 68 -5.52 2.23 -15.79
N SER A 69 -5.26 1.29 -14.88
CA SER A 69 -6.06 1.10 -13.66
C SER A 69 -5.42 1.75 -12.44
N ALA A 70 -6.21 1.95 -11.39
CA ALA A 70 -5.77 2.39 -10.07
C ALA A 70 -6.33 1.46 -9.00
N ALA A 71 -5.62 1.31 -7.88
CA ALA A 71 -6.11 0.65 -6.69
C ALA A 71 -6.18 1.65 -5.53
N VAL A 72 -7.28 1.56 -4.77
CA VAL A 72 -7.44 2.29 -3.51
C VAL A 72 -7.26 1.28 -2.39
N ILE A 73 -6.26 1.49 -1.54
CA ILE A 73 -5.97 0.64 -0.39
C ILE A 73 -6.34 1.40 0.87
N LEU A 74 -7.16 0.78 1.72
CA LEU A 74 -7.67 1.39 2.94
C LEU A 74 -7.87 0.33 4.02
N GLU A 75 -7.61 0.72 5.26
CA GLU A 75 -8.08 0.00 6.44
C GLU A 75 -9.50 0.49 6.75
N ALA A 76 -10.47 -0.42 6.80
CA ALA A 76 -11.84 -0.09 7.13
C ALA A 76 -12.49 -1.15 8.00
N LYS A 77 -13.37 -0.67 8.88
CA LYS A 77 -14.32 -1.52 9.61
C LYS A 77 -15.63 -1.56 8.83
N GLU A 78 -15.86 -2.64 8.10
CA GLU A 78 -17.10 -2.85 7.36
C GLU A 78 -18.16 -3.45 8.28
N ALA A 79 -19.32 -2.78 8.42
CA ALA A 79 -20.47 -3.39 9.11
C ALA A 79 -21.06 -4.56 8.30
N THR A 80 -21.09 -4.41 6.97
CA THR A 80 -21.40 -5.47 6.00
C THR A 80 -20.61 -5.21 4.70
N PRO A 81 -20.27 -6.25 3.92
CA PRO A 81 -19.53 -6.09 2.67
C PRO A 81 -20.35 -5.47 1.52
N PHE A 82 -21.68 -5.51 1.65
CA PHE A 82 -22.62 -5.16 0.57
C PHE A 82 -22.43 -3.75 0.02
N SER A 83 -22.23 -2.75 0.90
CA SER A 83 -22.11 -1.36 0.48
C SER A 83 -20.88 -1.11 -0.40
N VAL A 84 -19.74 -1.67 -0.01
CA VAL A 84 -18.47 -1.53 -0.76
C VAL A 84 -18.57 -2.30 -2.07
N ASP A 85 -19.07 -3.54 -2.01
CA ASP A 85 -19.21 -4.38 -3.20
C ASP A 85 -20.12 -3.73 -4.25
N ASN A 86 -21.26 -3.18 -3.86
CA ASN A 86 -22.19 -2.53 -4.80
C ASN A 86 -21.57 -1.32 -5.50
N VAL A 87 -20.87 -0.45 -4.75
CA VAL A 87 -20.22 0.72 -5.35
C VAL A 87 -19.14 0.28 -6.31
N VAL A 88 -18.25 -0.63 -5.89
CA VAL A 88 -17.09 -1.04 -6.70
C VAL A 88 -17.54 -1.80 -7.95
N THR A 89 -18.49 -2.73 -7.82
CA THR A 89 -19.05 -3.46 -8.97
C THR A 89 -19.84 -2.54 -9.91
N GLY A 90 -20.49 -1.50 -9.41
CA GLY A 90 -21.15 -0.47 -10.21
C GLY A 90 -20.22 0.28 -11.17
N PHE A 91 -18.91 0.30 -10.88
CA PHE A 91 -17.87 0.84 -11.76
C PHE A 91 -17.04 -0.26 -12.46
N GLY A 92 -17.45 -1.53 -12.40
CA GLY A 92 -16.73 -2.66 -12.98
C GLY A 92 -15.42 -3.02 -12.27
N GLY A 93 -15.21 -2.52 -11.05
CA GLY A 93 -14.04 -2.78 -10.23
C GLY A 93 -14.09 -4.13 -9.52
N LYS A 94 -13.00 -4.45 -8.79
CA LYS A 94 -12.88 -5.66 -7.96
C LYS A 94 -12.51 -5.27 -6.53
N VAL A 95 -13.07 -5.98 -5.56
CA VAL A 95 -12.75 -5.80 -4.13
C VAL A 95 -11.86 -6.95 -3.68
N MET A 96 -10.72 -6.63 -3.08
CA MET A 96 -9.84 -7.59 -2.40
C MET A 96 -9.84 -7.27 -0.91
N ARG A 97 -10.03 -8.29 -0.06
CA ARG A 97 -10.08 -8.12 1.40
C ARG A 97 -9.00 -8.95 2.08
N HIS A 98 -8.41 -8.39 3.12
CA HIS A 98 -7.51 -9.08 4.02
C HIS A 98 -7.94 -8.79 5.46
N ALA A 99 -8.18 -9.84 6.25
CA ALA A 99 -8.54 -9.66 7.65
C ALA A 99 -7.31 -9.14 8.42
N LEU A 100 -7.50 -8.06 9.16
CA LEU A 100 -6.53 -7.59 10.14
C LEU A 100 -6.67 -8.49 11.38
N GLY A 101 -5.59 -9.19 11.73
CA GLY A 101 -5.55 -10.12 12.87
C GLY A 101 -5.54 -9.42 14.21
#